data_AF-A0A6B2G2J7-F1
#
_entry.id   AF-A0A6B2G2J7-F1
#
_cell.length_a   1.000
_cell.length_b   1.000
_cell.length_c   1.000
_cell.angle_alpha   90.00
_cell.angle_beta   90.00
_cell.angle_gamma   90.00
#
_symmetry.space_group_name_H-M   'P 1'
#
loop_
_entity.id
_entity.type
_entity.pdbx_description
1 polymer ?
#
loop_
_entity_poly.entity_id
_entity_poly.type
_entity_poly.pdbx_seq_one_letter_code
_entity_poly.pdbx_strand_id
1 'polypeptide(L)'
;MLSIWARDLNKRSMEIKLTLKGKIESARFEQTYSYMRPLLKKLKNKTLVGDILKYMTLIIHYCLEREYIKANDAYLQMAIGNAPWPIGVTMVGIHARTGRERIASQHVAHVLNDETQRKYIQGVKRLMTYCQRTYPADPSKSVEY
;
A
#
# COMPACT_ATOMS: atom_id res chain seq x y z
N MET A 1 13.16 4.61 -3.51
CA MET A 1 12.84 4.12 -2.15
C MET A 1 13.50 2.79 -1.82
N LEU A 2 13.26 1.69 -2.57
CA LEU A 2 13.86 0.37 -2.27
C LEU A 2 15.40 0.39 -2.18
N SER A 3 16.08 1.07 -3.09
CA SER A 3 17.54 1.23 -3.08
C SER A 3 18.05 1.98 -1.84
N ILE A 4 17.31 3.01 -1.40
CA ILE A 4 17.63 3.79 -0.21
C ILE A 4 17.48 2.91 1.03
N TRP A 5 16.38 2.15 1.13
CA TRP A 5 16.16 1.23 2.24
C TRP A 5 17.25 0.16 2.31
N ALA A 6 17.60 -0.47 1.18
CA ALA A 6 18.70 -1.43 1.12
C ALA A 6 20.01 -0.84 1.63
N ARG A 7 20.34 0.38 1.20
CA ARG A 7 21.54 1.10 1.61
C ARG A 7 21.54 1.38 3.11
N ASP A 8 20.43 1.86 3.65
CA ASP A 8 20.33 2.16 5.09
C ASP A 8 20.46 0.90 5.93
N LEU A 9 19.88 -0.22 5.47
CA LEU A 9 20.03 -1.51 6.14
C LEU A 9 21.49 -1.97 6.15
N ASN A 10 22.22 -1.73 5.05
CA ASN A 10 23.63 -2.10 4.91
C ASN A 10 24.58 -1.18 5.70
N LYS A 11 24.22 0.07 5.93
CA LYS A 11 25.00 1.04 6.72
C LYS A 11 25.03 0.72 8.23
N ARG A 12 24.08 -0.08 8.74
CA ARG A 12 24.04 -0.48 10.16
C ARG A 12 25.32 -1.22 10.56
N SER A 13 25.79 -0.99 11.79
CA SER A 13 26.92 -1.73 12.37
C SER A 13 26.60 -3.23 12.46
N MET A 14 27.65 -4.06 12.54
CA MET A 14 27.49 -5.52 12.65
C MET A 14 26.69 -5.90 13.89
N GLU A 15 26.92 -5.23 15.02
CA GLU A 15 26.19 -5.42 16.27
C GLU A 15 24.68 -5.24 16.07
N ILE A 16 24.27 -4.13 15.44
CA ILE A 16 22.85 -3.85 15.16
C ILE A 16 22.27 -4.91 14.22
N LYS A 17 23.01 -5.32 13.18
CA LYS A 17 22.57 -6.35 12.23
C LYS A 17 22.35 -7.71 12.90
N LEU A 18 23.16 -8.05 13.90
CA LEU A 18 23.08 -9.31 14.63
C LEU A 18 21.94 -9.35 15.66
N THR A 19 21.46 -8.20 16.13
CA THR A 19 20.29 -8.14 17.01
C THR A 19 19.05 -8.77 16.35
N LEU A 20 18.14 -9.30 17.17
CA LEU A 20 16.84 -9.82 16.70
C LEU A 20 16.09 -8.77 15.86
N LYS A 21 16.05 -7.52 16.33
CA LYS A 21 15.42 -6.41 15.60
C LYS A 21 16.09 -6.16 14.25
N GLY A 22 17.42 -6.19 14.20
CA GLY A 22 18.20 -6.03 12.98
C GLY A 22 17.87 -7.09 11.93
N LYS A 23 17.83 -8.37 12.35
CA LYS A 23 17.47 -9.52 11.51
C LYS A 23 16.04 -9.42 11.00
N ILE A 24 15.08 -9.08 11.86
CA ILE A 24 13.66 -8.90 11.46
C ILE A 24 13.51 -7.78 10.42
N GLU A 25 14.16 -6.63 10.61
CA GLU A 25 14.11 -5.53 9.63
C GLU A 25 14.72 -5.93 8.28
N SER A 26 15.81 -6.71 8.28
CA SER A 26 16.40 -7.23 7.04
C SER A 26 15.48 -8.23 6.34
N ALA A 27 14.91 -9.19 7.07
CA ALA A 27 13.94 -10.16 6.52
C ALA A 27 12.68 -9.47 5.97
N ARG A 28 12.19 -8.44 6.67
CA ARG A 28 11.06 -7.60 6.23
C ARG A 28 11.39 -6.91 4.91
N PHE A 29 12.61 -6.39 4.75
CA PHE A 29 13.04 -5.78 3.49
C PHE A 29 13.13 -6.81 2.36
N GLU A 30 13.75 -7.98 2.59
CA GLU A 30 13.86 -9.03 1.57
C GLU A 30 12.49 -9.51 1.08
N GLN A 31 11.55 -9.73 2.02
CA GLN A 31 10.17 -10.05 1.69
C GLN A 31 9.49 -8.93 0.91
N THR A 32 9.67 -7.68 1.32
CA THR A 32 9.11 -6.53 0.59
C THR A 32 9.69 -6.43 -0.81
N TYR A 33 11.00 -6.64 -0.96
CA TYR A 33 11.68 -6.64 -2.24
C TYR A 33 11.14 -7.75 -3.17
N SER A 34 10.93 -8.96 -2.66
CA SER A 34 10.34 -10.06 -3.44
C SER A 34 8.91 -9.75 -3.86
N TYR A 35 8.11 -9.13 -3.00
CA TYR A 35 6.75 -8.69 -3.32
C TYR A 35 6.71 -7.60 -4.39
N MET A 36 7.71 -6.73 -4.46
CA MET A 36 7.74 -5.64 -5.45
C MET A 36 8.19 -6.11 -6.84
N ARG A 37 8.90 -7.25 -6.96
CA ARG A 37 9.42 -7.74 -8.26
C ARG A 37 8.33 -7.91 -9.33
N PRO A 38 7.17 -8.55 -9.08
CA PRO A 38 6.12 -8.70 -10.08
C PRO A 38 5.54 -7.37 -10.55
N LEU A 39 5.36 -6.42 -9.63
CA LEU A 39 4.86 -5.08 -9.94
C LEU A 39 5.83 -4.32 -10.85
N LEU A 40 7.13 -4.32 -10.52
CA LEU A 40 8.16 -3.69 -11.35
C LEU A 40 8.21 -4.28 -12.76
N LYS A 41 8.05 -5.60 -12.89
CA LYS A 41 7.95 -6.27 -14.20
C LYS A 41 6.71 -5.84 -14.97
N LYS A 42 5.54 -5.78 -14.33
CA LYS A 42 4.28 -5.30 -14.95
C LYS A 42 4.38 -3.85 -15.40
N LEU A 43 5.00 -2.98 -14.60
CA LEU A 43 5.25 -1.58 -14.97
C LEU A 43 6.18 -1.47 -16.18
N LYS A 44 7.31 -2.19 -16.17
CA LYS A 44 8.26 -2.22 -17.30
C LYS A 44 7.59 -2.68 -18.60
N ASN A 45 6.71 -3.68 -18.50
CA ASN A 45 6.01 -4.24 -19.65
C ASN A 45 4.71 -3.49 -20.00
N LYS A 46 4.33 -2.46 -19.24
CA LYS A 46 3.07 -1.72 -19.38
C LYS A 46 1.82 -2.62 -19.35
N THR A 47 1.86 -3.69 -18.55
CA THR A 47 0.76 -4.67 -18.40
C THR A 47 0.01 -4.55 -17.07
N LEU A 48 0.27 -3.48 -16.31
CA LEU A 48 -0.46 -3.19 -15.08
C LEU A 48 -1.85 -2.67 -15.42
N VAL A 49 -2.86 -3.09 -14.67
CA VAL A 49 -4.24 -2.63 -14.81
C VAL A 49 -4.31 -1.12 -14.59
N GLY A 50 -5.05 -0.40 -15.44
CA GLY A 50 -5.11 1.06 -15.45
C GLY A 50 -5.49 1.68 -14.11
N ASP A 51 -6.50 1.12 -13.42
CA ASP A 51 -6.93 1.62 -12.11
C ASP A 51 -5.83 1.48 -11.05
N ILE A 52 -5.15 0.32 -11.01
CA ILE A 52 -4.03 0.09 -10.08
C ILE A 52 -2.90 1.07 -10.39
N LEU A 53 -2.56 1.26 -11.67
CA LEU A 53 -1.54 2.21 -12.09
C LEU A 53 -1.86 3.64 -11.66
N LYS A 54 -3.13 4.06 -11.79
CA LYS A 54 -3.62 5.38 -11.34
C LYS A 54 -3.38 5.57 -9.84
N TYR A 55 -3.88 4.65 -9.01
CA TYR A 55 -3.69 4.77 -7.55
C TYR A 55 -2.22 4.69 -7.13
N MET A 56 -1.45 3.80 -7.75
CA MET A 56 0.00 3.71 -7.52
C MET A 56 0.71 5.03 -7.79
N THR A 57 0.33 5.71 -8.87
CA THR A 57 0.89 7.02 -9.23
C THR A 57 0.52 8.09 -8.20
N LEU A 58 -0.74 8.12 -7.75
CA LEU A 58 -1.21 9.04 -6.71
C LEU A 58 -0.48 8.83 -5.37
N ILE A 59 -0.34 7.57 -4.93
CA ILE A 59 0.38 7.23 -3.70
C ILE A 59 1.82 7.73 -3.78
N ILE A 60 2.52 7.45 -4.88
CA ILE A 60 3.90 7.89 -5.07
C ILE A 60 4.00 9.41 -5.06
N HIS A 61 3.10 10.10 -5.77
CA HIS A 61 3.05 11.56 -5.82
C HIS A 61 2.86 12.17 -4.42
N TYR A 62 1.86 11.72 -3.66
CA TYR A 62 1.62 12.23 -2.30
C TYR A 62 2.77 11.89 -1.33
N CYS A 63 3.41 10.73 -1.47
CA CYS A 63 4.62 10.42 -0.70
C CYS A 63 5.80 11.38 -1.02
N LEU A 64 5.93 11.84 -2.27
CA LEU A 64 6.95 12.82 -2.66
C LEU A 64 6.64 14.21 -2.09
N GLU A 65 5.37 14.60 -2.05
CA GLU A 65 4.90 15.86 -1.43
C GLU A 65 4.85 15.80 0.10
N ARG A 66 5.14 14.63 0.70
CA ARG A 66 5.04 14.38 2.15
C ARG A 66 3.62 14.56 2.70
N GLU A 67 2.63 14.27 1.87
CA GLU A 67 1.20 14.24 2.21
C GLU A 67 0.79 12.80 2.55
N TYR A 68 1.28 12.26 3.67
CA TYR A 68 1.12 10.83 3.97
C TYR A 68 -0.32 10.42 4.27
N ILE A 69 -1.16 11.32 4.78
CA ILE A 69 -2.60 11.08 4.95
C ILE A 69 -3.25 10.85 3.57
N LYS A 70 -3.02 11.74 2.60
CA LYS A 70 -3.57 11.58 1.24
C LYS A 70 -3.02 10.33 0.55
N ALA A 71 -1.74 10.02 0.76
CA ALA A 71 -1.13 8.80 0.26
C ALA A 71 -1.82 7.55 0.86
N ASN A 72 -2.15 7.58 2.15
CA ASN A 72 -2.86 6.51 2.83
C ASN A 72 -4.30 6.38 2.35
N ASP A 73 -5.01 7.48 2.12
CA ASP A 73 -6.38 7.45 1.58
C ASP A 73 -6.41 6.82 0.19
N ALA A 74 -5.48 7.22 -0.69
CA ALA A 74 -5.33 6.62 -2.01
C ALA A 74 -4.98 5.12 -1.93
N TYR A 75 -4.14 4.73 -0.96
CA TYR A 75 -3.83 3.33 -0.69
C TYR A 75 -5.07 2.53 -0.24
N LEU A 76 -5.88 3.08 0.67
CA LEU A 76 -7.10 2.42 1.15
C LEU A 76 -8.13 2.28 0.03
N GLN A 77 -8.30 3.31 -0.79
CA GLN A 77 -9.17 3.25 -1.97
C GLN A 77 -8.71 2.18 -2.98
N MET A 78 -7.41 2.03 -3.18
CA MET A 78 -6.87 0.96 -4.04
C MET A 78 -7.06 -0.43 -3.44
N ALA A 79 -6.84 -0.58 -2.13
CA ALA A 79 -6.85 -1.87 -1.46
C ALA A 79 -8.27 -2.41 -1.20
N ILE A 80 -9.23 -1.53 -0.92
CA ILE A 80 -10.62 -1.88 -0.55
C ILE A 80 -11.59 -1.60 -1.71
N GLY A 81 -11.33 -0.56 -2.51
CA GLY A 81 -12.24 -0.06 -3.53
C GLY A 81 -13.33 0.85 -2.99
N ASN A 82 -14.11 1.46 -3.90
CA ASN A 82 -15.34 2.19 -3.58
C ASN A 82 -16.49 1.23 -3.21
N ALA A 83 -16.20 0.18 -2.44
CA ALA A 83 -17.25 -0.66 -1.88
C ALA A 83 -18.05 0.21 -0.89
N PRO A 84 -19.39 0.30 -1.00
CA PRO A 84 -20.17 1.24 -0.21
C PRO A 84 -20.03 1.08 1.31
N TRP A 85 -19.44 0.00 1.83
CA TRP A 85 -19.21 -0.22 3.26
C TRP A 85 -18.03 -1.16 3.52
N PRO A 86 -17.00 -0.80 4.30
CA PRO A 86 -16.01 -1.73 4.80
C PRO A 86 -16.44 -2.25 6.18
N ILE A 87 -16.78 -3.54 6.25
CA ILE A 87 -16.77 -4.37 7.47
C ILE A 87 -17.69 -3.89 8.61
N GLY A 88 -18.87 -4.52 8.72
CA GLY A 88 -19.51 -4.71 10.04
C GLY A 88 -20.72 -3.86 10.42
N VAL A 89 -21.56 -3.43 9.47
CA VAL A 89 -22.92 -2.93 9.82
C VAL A 89 -23.95 -3.58 8.90
N THR A 90 -24.56 -4.66 9.36
CA THR A 90 -25.92 -5.01 8.92
C THR A 90 -26.83 -3.92 9.44
N MET A 91 -27.11 -2.91 8.61
CA MET A 91 -28.07 -1.87 8.99
C MET A 91 -29.43 -2.50 9.29
N VAL A 92 -29.95 -2.17 10.47
CA VAL A 92 -31.23 -2.57 11.03
C VAL A 92 -32.37 -1.89 10.24
N GLY A 93 -33.38 -2.65 9.82
CA GLY A 93 -34.66 -2.09 9.37
C GLY A 93 -35.33 -2.80 8.18
N ILE A 94 -36.57 -3.24 8.39
CA ILE A 94 -37.44 -4.11 7.55
C ILE A 94 -37.92 -3.44 6.23
N HIS A 95 -37.26 -2.41 5.71
CA HIS A 95 -37.68 -1.76 4.46
C HIS A 95 -36.51 -1.50 3.52
N ALA A 96 -36.08 -2.56 2.82
CA ALA A 96 -35.17 -2.45 1.68
C ALA A 96 -35.90 -1.71 0.54
N ARG A 97 -35.65 -0.41 0.38
CA ARG A 97 -36.16 0.35 -0.76
C ARG A 97 -35.50 -0.14 -2.05
N THR A 98 -36.33 -0.45 -3.03
CA THR A 98 -35.98 -0.85 -4.41
C THR A 98 -35.32 0.31 -5.15
N GLY A 99 -34.00 0.27 -5.21
CA GLY A 99 -33.18 1.28 -5.90
C GLY A 99 -31.69 0.98 -5.84
N ARG A 100 -31.30 -0.30 -5.90
CA ARG A 100 -29.90 -0.76 -5.86
C ARG A 100 -29.42 -1.37 -7.17
N GLU A 101 -30.03 -1.01 -8.28
CA GLU A 101 -29.55 -1.41 -9.59
C GLU A 101 -28.75 -0.25 -10.19
N ARG A 102 -27.46 -0.49 -10.45
CA ARG A 102 -26.39 0.44 -10.90
C ARG A 102 -25.55 1.10 -9.80
N ILE A 103 -25.01 0.29 -8.88
CA ILE A 103 -23.65 0.55 -8.41
C ILE A 103 -22.76 -0.39 -9.23
N ALA A 104 -22.09 0.16 -10.24
CA ALA A 104 -21.08 -0.57 -10.98
C ALA A 104 -19.99 -1.01 -9.98
N SER A 105 -20.07 -2.26 -9.55
CA SER A 105 -19.09 -2.99 -8.73
C SER A 105 -17.82 -3.27 -9.54
N GLN A 106 -17.33 -2.29 -10.27
CA GLN A 106 -16.39 -2.53 -11.35
C GLN A 106 -14.95 -2.48 -10.82
N HIS A 107 -14.34 -3.66 -10.88
CA HIS A 107 -12.91 -3.98 -10.90
C HIS A 107 -12.08 -4.03 -9.61
N VAL A 108 -12.37 -3.27 -8.54
CA VAL A 108 -11.49 -3.31 -7.34
C VAL A 108 -11.63 -4.60 -6.52
N ALA A 109 -12.81 -5.23 -6.51
CA ALA A 109 -13.01 -6.51 -5.82
C ALA A 109 -12.07 -7.63 -6.32
N HIS A 110 -11.61 -7.56 -7.58
CA HIS A 110 -10.67 -8.56 -8.13
C HIS A 110 -9.24 -8.38 -7.59
N VAL A 111 -8.85 -7.16 -7.20
CA VAL A 111 -7.50 -6.89 -6.68
C VAL A 111 -7.20 -7.69 -5.42
N LEU A 112 -8.20 -7.86 -4.56
CA LEU A 112 -8.12 -8.68 -3.36
C LEU A 112 -8.27 -10.18 -3.63
N ASN A 113 -8.55 -10.62 -4.86
CA ASN A 113 -8.64 -12.05 -5.21
C ASN A 113 -7.32 -12.61 -5.75
N ASP A 114 -6.45 -11.78 -6.33
CA ASP A 114 -5.12 -12.17 -6.83
C ASP A 114 -4.03 -12.07 -5.73
N GLU A 115 -3.39 -13.18 -5.38
CA GLU A 115 -2.36 -13.22 -4.34
C GLU A 115 -1.11 -12.40 -4.68
N THR A 116 -0.73 -12.35 -5.95
CA THR A 116 0.41 -11.55 -6.41
C THR A 116 0.10 -10.06 -6.22
N GLN A 117 -1.15 -9.66 -6.52
CA GLN A 117 -1.60 -8.29 -6.30
C GLN A 117 -1.61 -7.90 -4.83
N ARG A 118 -2.17 -8.75 -3.97
CA ARG A 118 -2.15 -8.55 -2.51
C ARG A 118 -0.72 -8.35 -1.99
N LYS A 119 0.24 -9.19 -2.43
CA LYS A 119 1.65 -9.11 -2.01
C LYS A 119 2.28 -7.77 -2.37
N TYR A 120 2.20 -7.33 -3.64
CA TYR A 120 2.84 -6.07 -4.00
C TYR A 120 2.12 -4.85 -3.39
N ILE A 121 0.80 -4.89 -3.19
CA ILE A 121 0.06 -3.83 -2.48
C ILE A 121 0.55 -3.72 -1.03
N GLN A 122 0.70 -4.85 -0.34
CA GLN A 122 1.33 -4.87 0.98
C GLN A 122 2.76 -4.31 0.95
N GLY A 123 3.53 -4.66 -0.09
CA GLY A 123 4.87 -4.11 -0.31
C GLY A 123 4.88 -2.58 -0.44
N VAL A 124 3.89 -2.02 -1.13
CA VAL A 124 3.70 -0.57 -1.27
C VAL A 124 3.41 0.08 0.07
N LYS A 125 2.51 -0.48 0.89
CA LYS A 125 2.24 0.04 2.24
C LYS A 125 3.50 0.11 3.10
N ARG A 126 4.32 -0.94 3.06
CA ARG A 126 5.60 -0.97 3.80
C ARG A 126 6.57 0.10 3.31
N LEU A 127 6.60 0.34 2.00
CA LEU A 127 7.41 1.42 1.43
C LEU A 127 6.90 2.81 1.84
N MET A 128 5.58 3.01 1.94
CA MET A 128 5.00 4.26 2.45
C MET A 128 5.42 4.50 3.92
N THR A 129 5.31 3.48 4.77
CA THR A 129 5.75 3.57 6.17
C THR A 129 7.26 3.88 6.26
N TYR A 130 8.08 3.21 5.46
CA TYR A 130 9.52 3.50 5.38
C TYR A 130 9.77 4.94 4.89
N CYS A 131 9.00 5.43 3.92
CA CYS A 131 9.09 6.78 3.39
C CYS A 131 8.80 7.83 4.48
N GLN A 132 7.69 7.70 5.21
CA GLN A 132 7.35 8.62 6.31
C GLN A 132 8.41 8.60 7.42
N ARG A 133 8.93 7.41 7.77
CA ARG A 133 10.02 7.29 8.76
C ARG A 133 11.31 7.99 8.33
N THR A 134 11.61 7.97 7.03
CA THR A 134 12.85 8.54 6.47
C THR A 134 12.69 10.04 6.20
N TYR A 135 11.49 10.47 5.84
CA TYR A 135 11.14 11.85 5.48
C TYR A 135 9.94 12.30 6.32
N PRO A 136 10.15 12.74 7.57
CA PRO A 136 9.05 13.18 8.41
C PRO A 136 8.36 14.42 7.83
N ALA A 137 7.06 14.51 8.10
CA ALA A 137 6.19 15.64 7.78
C ALA A 137 5.58 16.21 9.08
N ASP A 138 4.82 17.29 8.95
CA ASP A 138 4.01 17.78 10.06
C ASP A 138 3.08 16.67 10.59
N PRO A 139 2.75 16.67 11.89
CA PRO A 139 1.82 15.71 12.47
C PRO A 139 0.47 15.67 11.73
N SER A 140 0.00 16.82 11.24
CA SER A 140 -1.25 16.97 10.47
C SER A 140 -1.21 16.31 9.09
N LYS A 141 -0.04 15.87 8.63
CA LYS A 141 0.17 15.19 7.34
C LYS A 141 0.73 13.78 7.50
N SER A 142 0.96 13.34 8.73
CA SER A 142 1.55 12.05 9.07
C SER A 142 0.47 11.08 9.51
N VAL A 143 0.67 9.80 9.19
CA VAL A 143 -0.22 8.72 9.65
C VAL A 143 0.37 8.11 10.91
N GLU A 144 -0.46 7.90 11.93
CA GLU A 144 -0.06 7.12 13.11
C GLU A 144 -0.05 5.62 12.75
N TYR A 145 1.05 4.95 13.09
CA TYR A 145 1.31 3.54 12.74
C TYR A 145 1.58 2.71 14.00
#